data_AF-A0A0M0KA47-F1
#
_entry.id   AF-A0A0M0KA47-F1
#
_cell.length_a   1.000
_cell.length_b   1.000
_cell.length_c   1.000
_cell.angle_alpha   90.00
_cell.angle_beta   90.00
_cell.angle_gamma   90.00
#
_symmetry.space_group_name_H-M   'P 1'
#
loop_
_entity.id
_entity.type
_entity.pdbx_description
1 polymer ?
#
loop_
_entity_poly.entity_id
_entity_poly.type
_entity_poly.pdbx_seq_one_letter_code
_entity_poly.pdbx_strand_id
1 'polypeptide(L)'
;MGLGDPSYALRWKIRMGDTGAVRNLIKAGEADLMQPSKTLKEWTPLHIACWGSIKPTSDKDLVEALLLWAQKSGKTNAMTSATDKDGFTPLDLAKQRRDALAAATSANANAEEGGAAVEAKRKYDKIIEWLEKGLPA
;
A
#
# COMPACT_ATOMS: atom_id res chain seq x y z
N MET A 1 5.62 23.29 10.57
CA MET A 1 4.87 22.36 9.70
C MET A 1 5.64 21.03 9.62
N GLY A 2 5.29 20.08 10.50
CA GLY A 2 5.31 18.63 10.24
C GLY A 2 6.59 17.79 10.11
N LEU A 3 7.81 18.30 10.24
CA LEU A 3 9.03 17.46 10.08
C LEU A 3 9.31 16.47 11.23
N GLY A 4 8.52 16.49 12.31
CA GLY A 4 8.72 15.65 13.50
C GLY A 4 7.66 14.57 13.75
N ASP A 5 6.70 14.36 12.84
CA ASP A 5 5.66 13.34 13.02
C ASP A 5 6.14 12.01 12.39
N PRO A 6 6.44 10.97 13.20
CA PRO A 6 6.96 9.70 12.69
C PRO A 6 5.97 8.99 11.76
N SER A 7 4.66 9.18 11.96
CA SER A 7 3.59 8.66 11.07
C SER A 7 3.63 9.32 9.69
N TYR A 8 3.87 10.63 9.62
CA TYR A 8 4.13 11.34 8.37
C TYR A 8 5.39 10.83 7.68
N ALA A 9 6.50 10.72 8.42
CA ALA A 9 7.76 10.21 7.88
C ALA A 9 7.58 8.80 7.29
N LEU A 10 6.88 7.91 7.99
CA LEU A 10 6.55 6.57 7.52
C LEU A 10 5.81 6.60 6.17
N ARG A 11 4.71 7.37 6.07
CA ARG A 11 3.93 7.50 4.83
C ARG A 11 4.77 8.02 3.66
N TRP A 12 5.64 8.99 3.92
CA TRP A 12 6.57 9.50 2.93
C TRP A 12 7.55 8.42 2.46
N LYS A 13 8.11 7.63 3.38
CA LYS A 13 9.00 6.50 3.05
C LYS A 13 8.31 5.40 2.25
N ILE A 14 7.05 5.08 2.57
CA ILE A 14 6.21 4.16 1.78
C ILE A 14 6.05 4.69 0.37
N ARG A 15 5.70 5.97 0.21
CA ARG A 15 5.56 6.61 -1.11
C ARG A 15 6.86 6.60 -1.91
N MET A 16 8.01 6.72 -1.23
CA MET A 16 9.34 6.62 -1.83
C MET A 16 9.76 5.19 -2.19
N GLY A 17 9.06 4.16 -1.70
CA GLY A 17 9.45 2.78 -1.90
C GLY A 17 10.58 2.31 -0.99
N ASP A 18 10.80 2.98 0.15
CA ASP A 18 11.92 2.70 1.05
C ASP A 18 11.54 1.68 2.13
N THR A 19 11.57 0.40 1.77
CA THR A 19 11.18 -0.72 2.65
C THR A 19 12.04 -0.83 3.90
N GLY A 20 13.33 -0.51 3.80
CA GLY A 20 14.27 -0.51 4.92
C GLY A 20 13.88 0.52 5.99
N ALA A 21 13.68 1.77 5.58
CA ALA A 21 13.24 2.82 6.49
C ALA A 21 11.85 2.53 7.09
N VAL A 22 10.92 2.01 6.27
CA VAL A 22 9.57 1.64 6.74
C VAL A 22 9.63 0.55 7.80
N ARG A 23 10.37 -0.53 7.56
CA ARG A 23 10.55 -1.60 8.56
C ARG A 23 11.21 -1.09 9.83
N ASN A 24 12.17 -0.16 9.72
CA ASN A 24 12.84 0.40 10.88
C ASN A 24 11.88 1.26 11.72
N LEU A 25 11.07 2.12 11.08
CA LEU A 25 10.05 2.94 11.76
C LEU A 25 8.95 2.09 12.41
N ILE A 26 8.51 1.03 11.73
CA ILE A 26 7.56 0.05 12.27
C ILE A 26 8.13 -0.64 13.51
N LYS A 27 9.40 -1.07 13.47
CA LYS A 27 10.09 -1.71 14.60
C LYS A 27 10.34 -0.75 15.75
N ALA A 28 10.64 0.51 15.47
CA ALA A 28 10.81 1.55 16.49
C ALA A 28 9.50 1.79 17.26
N GLY A 29 8.34 1.51 16.63
CA GLY A 29 7.03 1.67 17.27
C GLY A 29 6.62 3.13 17.48
N GLU A 30 7.40 4.08 16.98
CA GLU A 30 7.13 5.52 17.10
C GLU A 30 6.06 5.98 16.09
N ALA A 31 5.91 5.28 14.97
CA ALA A 31 4.99 5.65 13.90
C ALA A 31 3.60 5.04 14.09
N ASP A 32 2.57 5.89 14.01
CA ASP A 32 1.19 5.46 14.14
C ASP A 32 0.63 5.01 12.77
N LEU A 33 0.57 3.70 12.61
CA LEU A 33 0.25 3.03 11.34
C LEU A 33 -1.23 3.12 10.94
N MET A 34 -2.09 3.55 11.87
CA MET A 34 -3.52 3.75 11.63
C MET A 34 -3.87 5.21 11.40
N GLN A 35 -2.96 6.13 11.69
CA GLN A 35 -3.26 7.54 11.60
C GLN A 35 -3.44 7.94 10.12
N PRO A 36 -4.62 8.46 9.73
CA PRO A 36 -4.84 8.98 8.40
C PRO A 36 -3.98 10.21 8.15
N SER A 37 -3.65 10.48 6.90
CA SER A 37 -2.88 11.66 6.52
C SER A 37 -3.71 12.93 6.78
N LYS A 38 -3.07 14.03 7.17
CA LYS A 38 -3.76 15.34 7.23
C LYS A 38 -3.92 15.98 5.85
N THR A 39 -3.56 15.26 4.79
CA THR A 39 -3.70 15.69 3.39
C THR A 39 -5.13 15.49 2.90
N LEU A 40 -5.46 16.10 1.75
CA LEU A 40 -6.80 16.10 1.13
C LEU A 40 -7.50 14.74 0.99
N LYS A 41 -6.79 13.61 0.97
CA LYS A 41 -7.36 12.27 0.81
C LYS A 41 -7.37 11.43 2.09
N GLU A 42 -6.76 11.92 3.16
CA GLU A 42 -6.74 11.23 4.46
C GLU A 42 -6.19 9.80 4.42
N TRP A 43 -5.31 9.51 3.46
CA TRP A 43 -4.76 8.17 3.25
C TRP A 43 -3.92 7.66 4.43
N THR A 44 -4.21 6.43 4.84
CA THR A 44 -3.39 5.68 5.80
C THR A 44 -2.13 5.12 5.09
N PRO A 45 -1.11 4.68 5.84
CA PRO A 45 0.06 4.00 5.28
C PRO A 45 -0.29 2.85 4.33
N LEU A 46 -1.33 2.07 4.67
CA LEU A 46 -1.79 0.95 3.85
C LEU A 46 -2.42 1.39 2.53
N HIS A 47 -3.22 2.46 2.55
CA HIS A 47 -3.76 3.06 1.31
C HIS A 47 -2.64 3.48 0.35
N ILE A 48 -1.58 4.11 0.86
CA ILE A 48 -0.44 4.55 0.05
C ILE A 48 0.30 3.36 -0.56
N ALA A 49 0.55 2.31 0.23
CA ALA A 49 1.19 1.09 -0.25
C ALA A 49 0.33 0.37 -1.32
N CYS A 50 -1.00 0.36 -1.15
CA CYS A 50 -1.94 -0.24 -2.10
C CYS A 50 -2.13 0.59 -3.37
N TRP A 51 -1.97 1.92 -3.31
CA TRP A 51 -2.00 2.78 -4.50
C TRP A 51 -0.73 2.60 -5.35
N GLY A 52 0.41 2.40 -4.69
CA GLY A 52 1.71 2.20 -5.31
C GLY A 52 2.68 3.34 -5.00
N SER A 53 3.94 2.96 -4.84
CA SER A 53 5.06 3.85 -4.58
C SER A 53 5.76 4.26 -5.87
N ILE A 54 6.73 5.18 -5.74
CA ILE A 54 7.62 5.57 -6.82
C ILE A 54 8.47 4.37 -7.31
N LYS A 55 8.71 3.38 -6.43
CA LYS A 55 9.43 2.14 -6.77
C LYS A 55 8.46 0.96 -6.79
N PRO A 56 7.90 0.61 -7.96
CA PRO A 56 6.85 -0.40 -8.06
C PRO A 56 7.29 -1.81 -7.65
N THR A 57 8.60 -2.07 -7.58
CA THR A 57 9.18 -3.35 -7.14
C THR A 57 9.05 -3.55 -5.62
N SER A 58 8.97 -2.46 -4.85
CA SER A 58 8.98 -2.50 -3.39
C SER A 58 7.58 -2.47 -2.77
N ASP A 59 6.53 -2.21 -3.55
CA ASP A 59 5.15 -2.09 -3.04
C ASP A 59 4.68 -3.35 -2.30
N LYS A 60 5.04 -4.52 -2.84
CA LYS A 60 4.68 -5.80 -2.23
C LYS A 60 5.32 -5.94 -0.84
N ASP A 61 6.62 -5.70 -0.72
CA ASP A 61 7.33 -5.73 0.57
C ASP A 61 6.78 -4.68 1.56
N LEU A 62 6.33 -3.52 1.07
CA LEU A 62 5.71 -2.49 1.90
C LEU A 62 4.37 -2.94 2.46
N VAL A 63 3.48 -3.46 1.61
CA VAL A 63 2.19 -4.02 2.03
C VAL A 63 2.41 -5.17 3.02
N GLU A 64 3.34 -6.08 2.72
CA GLU A 64 3.69 -7.20 3.59
C GLU A 64 4.16 -6.71 4.96
N ALA A 65 5.08 -5.75 5.02
CA ALA A 65 5.58 -5.21 6.28
C ALA A 65 4.46 -4.56 7.14
N LEU A 66 3.54 -3.84 6.49
CA LEU A 66 2.40 -3.21 7.15
C LEU A 66 1.42 -4.25 7.70
N LEU A 67 1.05 -5.23 6.87
CA LEU A 67 0.14 -6.31 7.26
C LEU A 67 0.74 -7.19 8.35
N LEU A 68 2.04 -7.47 8.30
CA LEU A 68 2.73 -8.30 9.29
C LEU A 68 2.77 -7.60 10.64
N TRP A 69 2.97 -6.28 10.66
CA TRP A 69 2.81 -5.50 11.88
C TRP A 69 1.37 -5.51 12.37
N ALA A 70 0.40 -5.29 11.48
CA ALA A 70 -1.01 -5.26 11.84
C ALA A 70 -1.48 -6.61 12.42
N GLN A 71 -0.99 -7.73 11.87
CA GLN A 71 -1.23 -9.08 12.38
C GLN A 71 -0.61 -9.28 13.75
N LYS A 72 0.63 -8.84 13.96
CA LYS A 72 1.29 -8.88 15.28
C LYS A 72 0.58 -8.04 16.32
N SER A 73 0.04 -6.89 15.94
CA SER A 73 -0.69 -6.00 16.83
C SER A 73 -2.18 -6.35 16.98
N GLY A 74 -2.69 -7.38 16.30
CA GLY A 74 -4.12 -7.72 16.29
C GLY A 74 -5.01 -6.65 15.63
N LYS A 75 -4.41 -5.77 14.85
CA LYS A 75 -5.01 -4.58 14.23
C LYS A 75 -5.26 -4.74 12.72
N THR A 76 -5.05 -5.93 12.15
CA THR A 76 -5.23 -6.21 10.71
C THR A 76 -6.59 -5.73 10.22
N ASN A 77 -7.67 -6.16 10.87
CA ASN A 77 -9.03 -5.83 10.44
C ASN A 77 -9.31 -4.31 10.50
N ALA A 78 -8.86 -3.64 11.57
CA ALA A 78 -9.00 -2.19 11.67
C ALA A 78 -8.14 -1.44 10.63
N MET A 79 -7.03 -2.03 10.16
CA MET A 79 -6.17 -1.42 9.14
C MET A 79 -6.73 -1.63 7.73
N THR A 80 -7.26 -2.83 7.43
CA THR A 80 -7.83 -3.19 6.13
C THR A 80 -9.22 -2.61 5.93
N SER A 81 -9.99 -2.42 7.01
CA SER A 81 -11.32 -1.81 6.98
C SER A 81 -11.29 -0.28 7.16
N ALA A 82 -10.11 0.32 7.34
CA ALA A 82 -10.00 1.77 7.41
C ALA A 82 -10.38 2.37 6.05
N THR A 83 -11.31 3.33 6.06
CA THR A 83 -11.69 4.08 4.86
C THR A 83 -10.93 5.39 4.78
N ASP A 84 -10.63 5.82 3.57
CA ASP A 84 -10.15 7.17 3.31
C ASP A 84 -11.27 8.20 3.29
N LYS A 85 -10.94 9.45 2.96
CA LYS A 85 -11.91 10.55 2.89
C LYS A 85 -13.05 10.29 1.90
N ASP A 86 -12.72 9.65 0.78
CA ASP A 86 -13.66 9.32 -0.28
C ASP A 86 -14.47 8.03 0.05
N GLY A 87 -14.20 7.39 1.20
CA GLY A 87 -14.89 6.18 1.64
C GLY A 87 -14.31 4.89 1.06
N PHE A 88 -13.16 4.94 0.38
CA PHE A 88 -12.51 3.76 -0.17
C PHE A 88 -11.65 3.07 0.88
N THR A 89 -11.68 1.74 0.89
CA THR A 89 -10.75 0.94 1.68
C THR A 89 -9.41 0.77 0.94
N PRO A 90 -8.32 0.37 1.62
CA PRO A 90 -7.07 0.01 0.94
C PRO A 90 -7.26 -1.10 -0.09
N LEU A 91 -8.23 -2.00 0.13
CA LEU A 91 -8.60 -3.06 -0.80
C LEU A 91 -9.29 -2.50 -2.05
N ASP A 92 -10.19 -1.52 -1.90
CA ASP A 92 -10.81 -0.84 -3.05
C ASP A 92 -9.76 -0.10 -3.89
N LEU A 93 -8.80 0.57 -3.25
CA LEU A 93 -7.69 1.21 -3.96
C LEU A 93 -6.82 0.20 -4.71
N ALA A 94 -6.51 -0.94 -4.10
CA ALA A 94 -5.73 -2.00 -4.75
C ALA A 94 -6.47 -2.55 -5.99
N LYS A 95 -7.80 -2.77 -5.88
CA LYS A 95 -8.65 -3.20 -7.00
C LYS A 95 -8.70 -2.15 -8.12
N GLN A 96 -8.99 -0.89 -7.78
CA GLN A 96 -8.95 0.23 -8.74
C GLN A 96 -7.61 0.30 -9.47
N ARG A 97 -6.50 0.14 -8.75
CA ARG A 97 -5.17 0.20 -9.35
C ARG A 97 -4.90 -0.96 -10.30
N ARG A 98 -5.31 -2.18 -9.92
CA ARG A 98 -5.24 -3.38 -10.77
C ARG A 98 -6.04 -3.17 -12.06
N ASP A 99 -7.27 -2.69 -11.96
CA ASP A 99 -8.15 -2.46 -13.12
C ASP A 99 -7.66 -1.31 -13.99
N ALA A 100 -7.12 -0.23 -13.41
CA ALA A 100 -6.48 0.84 -14.16
C ALA A 100 -5.27 0.34 -14.97
N LEU A 101 -4.44 -0.54 -14.39
CA LEU A 101 -3.34 -1.19 -15.10
C LEU A 101 -3.84 -2.15 -16.18
N ALA A 102 -4.95 -2.83 -15.94
CA ALA A 102 -5.58 -3.68 -16.94
C ALA A 102 -6.10 -2.89 -18.13
N ALA A 103 -6.83 -1.81 -17.88
CA ALA A 103 -7.29 -0.89 -18.91
C ALA A 103 -6.11 -0.26 -19.67
N ALA A 104 -5.06 0.16 -18.98
CA ALA A 104 -3.85 0.72 -19.62
C ALA A 104 -3.14 -0.31 -20.53
N THR A 105 -3.12 -1.59 -20.13
CA THR A 105 -2.56 -2.67 -20.96
C THR A 105 -3.40 -2.86 -22.22
N SER A 106 -4.72 -2.95 -22.07
CA SER A 106 -5.64 -3.16 -23.19
C SER A 106 -5.74 -1.98 -24.16
N ALA A 107 -5.58 -0.75 -23.65
CA ALA A 107 -5.56 0.46 -24.48
C ALA A 107 -4.27 0.56 -25.31
N ASN A 108 -3.18 -0.05 -24.86
CA ASN A 108 -1.91 -0.07 -25.57
C ASN A 108 -1.84 -1.29 -26.52
N ALA A 109 -2.77 -1.37 -27.48
CA ALA A 109 -2.93 -2.48 -28.42
C ALA A 109 -1.74 -2.71 -29.39
N ASN A 110 -0.63 -1.98 -29.23
CA ASN A 110 0.62 -2.09 -29.99
C ASN A 110 1.86 -2.33 -29.12
N ALA A 111 1.73 -2.35 -27.79
CA ALA A 111 2.84 -2.78 -26.96
C ALA A 111 2.84 -4.30 -26.94
N GLU A 112 3.95 -4.90 -27.40
CA GLU A 112 4.38 -6.23 -26.97
C GLU A 112 3.96 -6.40 -25.51
N GLU A 113 3.28 -7.49 -25.17
CA GLU A 113 2.74 -7.78 -23.83
C GLU A 113 3.87 -7.61 -22.80
N GLY A 114 4.08 -6.37 -22.36
CA GLY A 114 5.31 -5.99 -21.71
C GLY A 114 5.21 -6.58 -20.33
N GLY A 115 6.08 -7.54 -20.01
CA GLY A 115 6.03 -8.32 -18.77
C GLY A 115 5.71 -7.48 -17.53
N ALA A 116 6.19 -6.23 -17.49
CA ALA A 116 5.88 -5.23 -16.46
C ALA A 116 4.39 -5.03 -16.15
N ALA A 117 3.48 -5.01 -17.14
CA ALA A 117 2.05 -4.81 -16.89
C ALA A 117 1.38 -6.07 -16.32
N VAL A 118 1.76 -7.24 -16.82
CA VAL A 118 1.32 -8.55 -16.30
C VAL A 118 1.87 -8.77 -14.89
N GLU A 119 3.13 -8.43 -14.65
CA GLU A 119 3.78 -8.47 -13.34
C GLU A 119 3.13 -7.50 -12.36
N ALA A 120 2.80 -6.28 -12.79
CA ALA A 120 2.08 -5.33 -11.96
C ALA A 120 0.68 -5.86 -11.60
N LYS A 121 -0.08 -6.42 -12.54
CA LYS A 121 -1.36 -7.09 -12.25
C LYS A 121 -1.19 -8.20 -11.22
N ARG A 122 -0.26 -9.14 -11.43
CA ARG A 122 0.03 -10.23 -10.49
C ARG A 122 0.41 -9.73 -9.10
N LYS A 123 1.17 -8.63 -9.03
CA LYS A 123 1.51 -7.97 -7.78
C LYS A 123 0.26 -7.48 -7.05
N TYR A 124 -0.62 -6.73 -7.73
CA TYR A 124 -1.84 -6.23 -7.11
C TYR A 124 -2.82 -7.35 -6.74
N ASP A 125 -2.92 -8.40 -7.56
CA ASP A 125 -3.73 -9.58 -7.25
C ASP A 125 -3.27 -10.25 -5.95
N LYS A 126 -1.94 -10.37 -5.76
CA LYS A 126 -1.36 -10.87 -4.52
C LYS A 126 -1.57 -9.94 -3.32
N ILE A 127 -1.48 -8.62 -3.53
CA ILE A 127 -1.80 -7.62 -2.48
C ILE A 127 -3.26 -7.74 -2.07
N ILE A 128 -4.18 -7.85 -3.02
CA ILE A 128 -5.62 -8.03 -2.76
C ILE A 128 -5.85 -9.33 -1.98
N GLU A 129 -5.22 -10.44 -2.40
CA GLU A 129 -5.32 -11.70 -1.66
C GLU A 129 -4.84 -11.56 -0.21
N TRP A 130 -3.72 -10.86 0.02
CA TRP A 130 -3.23 -10.60 1.38
C TRP A 130 -4.15 -9.71 2.21
N LEU A 131 -4.85 -8.78 1.57
CA LEU A 131 -5.83 -7.92 2.24
C LEU A 131 -7.12 -8.69 2.59
N GLU A 132 -7.54 -9.63 1.74
CA GLU A 132 -8.77 -10.42 1.95
C GLU A 132 -8.57 -11.62 2.88
N LYS A 133 -7.50 -12.39 2.66
CA LYS A 133 -7.23 -13.64 3.38
C LYS A 133 -6.22 -13.46 4.52
N GLY A 134 -5.53 -12.33 4.58
CA GLY A 134 -4.38 -12.13 5.44
C GLY A 134 -3.07 -12.62 4.80
N LEU A 135 -1.95 -12.33 5.45
CA LEU A 135 -0.66 -12.84 5.03
C LEU A 135 -0.61 -14.37 5.22
N PRO A 136 -0.02 -15.12 4.27
CA PRO A 136 0.25 -16.54 4.47
C PRO A 136 1.19 -16.70 5.67
N ALA A 137 0.81 -17.59 6.58
CA ALA A 137 1.55 -17.91 7.82
C ALA A 137 2.89 -18.61 7.53
#